data_AF-A0A7S7QGH1-F1
#
_entry.id   AF-A0A7S7QGH1-F1
#
_cell.length_a   1.000
_cell.length_b   1.000
_cell.length_c   1.000
_cell.angle_alpha   90.00
_cell.angle_beta   90.00
_cell.angle_gamma   90.00
#
_symmetry.space_group_name_H-M   'P 1'
#
loop_
_entity.id
_entity.type
_entity.pdbx_description
1 polymer ?
#
loop_
_entity_poly.entity_id
_entity_poly.type
_entity_poly.pdbx_seq_one_letter_code
_entity_poly.pdbx_strand_id
1 'polypeptide(L)'
;MGTRAEPSGLALTAQDAALIRGMIDRGDRHHDIAAFFGVNQGRIAEIKDGSRFPGVPAAAAKDLPPKGPYLVPKVAWQENRLR
;
A
#
# COMPACT_ATOMS: atom_id res chain seq x y z
N MET A 1 30.80 7.09 0.16
CA MET A 1 29.82 6.45 1.07
C MET A 1 28.54 7.25 1.00
N GLY A 2 27.46 6.69 0.46
CA GLY A 2 26.16 7.39 0.43
C GLY A 2 25.48 7.27 1.79
N THR A 3 25.14 8.40 2.40
CA THR A 3 24.29 8.43 3.60
C THR A 3 22.89 7.92 3.21
N ARG A 4 22.37 6.95 3.96
CA ARG A 4 20.97 6.54 3.82
C ARG A 4 20.09 7.67 4.38
N ALA A 5 18.97 7.94 3.73
CA ALA A 5 17.95 8.82 4.28
C ALA A 5 17.41 8.24 5.60
N GLU A 6 17.01 9.13 6.51
CA GLU A 6 16.32 8.76 7.75
C GLU A 6 15.08 7.90 7.42
N PRO A 7 14.84 6.82 8.18
CA PRO A 7 13.65 6.00 7.98
C PRO A 7 12.39 6.84 8.23
N SER A 8 11.40 6.76 7.33
CA SER A 8 10.18 7.56 7.37
C SER A 8 9.24 7.28 8.56
N GLY A 9 9.59 6.34 9.45
CA GLY A 9 8.74 5.89 10.56
C GLY A 9 7.50 5.08 10.13
N LEU A 10 7.18 5.04 8.83
CA LEU A 10 6.03 4.32 8.29
C LEU A 10 6.31 2.81 8.21
N ALA A 11 5.65 2.05 9.09
CA ALA A 11 5.64 0.60 9.05
C ALA A 11 4.36 0.09 8.41
N LEU A 12 4.49 -0.65 7.29
CA LEU A 12 3.37 -1.39 6.72
C LEU A 12 2.93 -2.50 7.69
N THR A 13 1.63 -2.77 7.73
CA THR A 13 1.01 -3.87 8.47
C THR A 13 0.58 -5.02 7.55
N ALA A 14 0.17 -6.15 8.12
CA ALA A 14 -0.44 -7.24 7.34
C ALA A 14 -1.75 -6.79 6.65
N GLN A 15 -2.54 -5.92 7.30
CA GLN A 15 -3.74 -5.35 6.69
C GLN A 15 -3.39 -4.44 5.49
N ASP A 16 -2.32 -3.65 5.61
CA ASP A 16 -1.82 -2.87 4.47
C ASP A 16 -1.38 -3.75 3.32
N ALA A 17 -0.70 -4.86 3.60
CA ALA A 17 -0.31 -5.82 2.57
C ALA A 17 -1.52 -6.45 1.87
N ALA A 18 -2.60 -6.76 2.59
CA ALA A 18 -3.83 -7.25 1.99
C ALA A 18 -4.46 -6.22 1.05
N LEU A 19 -4.53 -4.95 1.47
CA LEU A 19 -5.03 -3.85 0.63
C LEU A 19 -4.15 -3.65 -0.61
N ILE A 20 -2.81 -3.62 -0.44
CA ILE A 20 -1.85 -3.48 -1.54
C ILE A 20 -2.03 -4.60 -2.56
N ARG A 21 -2.12 -5.86 -2.13
CA ARG A 21 -2.36 -7.01 -3.02
C ARG A 21 -3.67 -6.84 -3.79
N GLY A 22 -4.77 -6.48 -3.13
CA GLY A 22 -6.04 -6.26 -3.82
C GLY A 22 -6.00 -5.10 -4.82
N MET A 23 -5.26 -4.03 -4.53
CA MET A 23 -5.03 -2.93 -5.48
C MET A 23 -4.19 -3.37 -6.69
N ILE A 24 -3.15 -4.19 -6.48
CA ILE A 24 -2.36 -4.80 -7.56
C ILE A 24 -3.25 -5.70 -8.43
N ASP A 25 -4.05 -6.58 -7.81
CA ASP A 25 -4.94 -7.50 -8.53
C ASP A 25 -6.00 -6.77 -9.35
N ARG A 26 -6.45 -5.60 -8.87
CA ARG A 26 -7.35 -4.69 -9.61
C ARG A 26 -6.67 -3.96 -10.78
N GLY A 27 -5.35 -4.07 -10.91
CA GLY A 27 -4.54 -3.46 -11.96
C GLY A 27 -4.14 -2.02 -11.69
N ASP A 28 -4.06 -1.61 -10.41
CA ASP A 28 -3.63 -0.27 -10.05
C ASP A 28 -2.11 -0.12 -10.19
N ARG A 29 -1.65 1.09 -10.55
CA ARG A 29 -0.23 1.33 -10.84
C ARG A 29 0.58 1.33 -9.54
N HIS A 30 1.70 0.59 -9.51
CA HIS A 30 2.52 0.45 -8.30
C HIS A 30 2.98 1.78 -7.71
N HIS A 31 3.30 2.78 -8.54
CA HIS A 31 3.73 4.08 -8.05
C HIS A 31 2.58 4.86 -7.38
N ASP A 32 1.35 4.73 -7.87
CA ASP A 32 0.20 5.37 -7.24
C ASP A 32 -0.14 4.66 -5.91
N ILE A 33 -0.03 3.33 -5.87
CA ILE A 33 -0.17 2.56 -4.62
C ILE A 33 0.91 3.01 -3.61
N ALA A 34 2.17 3.08 -4.04
CA ALA A 34 3.28 3.52 -3.20
C ALA A 34 3.03 4.91 -2.60
N ALA A 35 2.58 5.86 -3.42
CA ALA A 35 2.22 7.20 -2.98
C ALA A 35 1.07 7.20 -1.96
N PHE A 36 0.01 6.41 -2.21
CA PHE A 36 -1.13 6.29 -1.28
C PHE A 36 -0.72 5.81 0.11
N PHE A 37 0.21 4.85 0.17
CA PHE A 37 0.74 4.30 1.43
C PHE A 37 1.92 5.08 2.01
N GLY A 38 2.46 6.08 1.30
CA GLY A 38 3.64 6.83 1.74
C GLY A 38 4.93 5.99 1.79
N VAL A 39 5.08 5.00 0.92
CA VAL A 39 6.22 4.07 0.89
C VAL A 39 6.97 4.09 -0.44
N ASN A 40 8.19 3.56 -0.46
CA ASN A 40 8.93 3.37 -1.71
C ASN A 40 8.28 2.30 -2.59
N GLN A 41 8.33 2.48 -3.91
CA GLN A 41 7.76 1.52 -4.87
C GLN A 41 8.36 0.10 -4.74
N GLY A 42 9.62 -0.02 -4.30
CA GLY A 42 10.23 -1.31 -3.97
C GLY A 42 9.47 -2.11 -2.90
N ARG A 43 8.84 -1.43 -1.92
CA ARG A 43 7.98 -2.11 -0.92
C ARG A 43 6.73 -2.72 -1.53
N ILE A 44 6.19 -2.11 -2.59
CA ILE A 44 5.06 -2.66 -3.33
C ILE A 44 5.51 -3.92 -4.09
N ALA A 45 6.72 -3.91 -4.67
CA ALA A 45 7.29 -5.09 -5.32
C ALA A 45 7.52 -6.25 -4.34
N GLU A 46 8.10 -5.98 -3.16
CA GLU A 46 8.31 -6.98 -2.09
C GLU A 46 7.00 -7.61 -1.59
N ILE A 47 5.90 -6.84 -1.58
CA ILE A 47 4.58 -7.38 -1.24
C ILE A 47 4.02 -8.21 -2.39
N LYS A 48 4.17 -7.74 -3.64
CA LYS A 48 3.73 -8.45 -4.84
C LYS A 48 4.39 -9.84 -4.96
N ASP A 49 5.71 -9.91 -4.79
CA ASP A 49 6.45 -11.17 -4.88
C ASP A 49 6.32 -12.05 -3.62
N GLY A 50 5.83 -11.49 -2.52
CA GLY A 50 5.60 -12.21 -1.27
C GLY A 50 6.83 -12.34 -0.36
N SER A 51 7.96 -11.70 -0.70
CA SER A 51 9.12 -11.59 0.18
C SER A 51 8.83 -10.79 1.45
N ARG A 52 7.83 -9.90 1.39
CA ARG A 52 7.27 -9.19 2.55
C ARG A 52 5.79 -9.54 2.74
N PHE A 53 5.41 -9.85 3.99
CA PHE A 53 4.07 -10.35 4.34
C PHE A 53 3.66 -11.59 3.53
N PRO A 54 4.42 -12.69 3.61
CA PRO A 54 4.07 -13.93 2.93
C PRO A 54 2.74 -14.48 3.45
N GLY A 55 1.95 -15.09 2.56
CA GLY A 55 0.69 -15.75 2.91
C GLY A 55 -0.50 -14.83 3.24
N VAL A 56 -0.30 -13.50 3.27
CA VAL A 56 -1.41 -12.56 3.43
C VAL A 56 -2.26 -12.54 2.16
N PRO A 57 -3.57 -12.88 2.23
CA PRO A 57 -4.45 -12.83 1.06
C PRO A 57 -4.77 -11.39 0.65
N ALA A 58 -5.14 -11.20 -0.61
CA ALA A 58 -5.64 -9.92 -1.10
C ALA A 58 -6.96 -9.55 -0.40
N ALA A 59 -7.12 -8.27 -0.07
CA ALA A 59 -8.39 -7.73 0.42
C ALA A 59 -9.44 -7.77 -0.70
N ALA A 60 -10.72 -7.97 -0.32
CA ALA A 60 -11.80 -7.99 -1.29
C ALA A 60 -12.01 -6.60 -1.92
N ALA A 61 -12.53 -6.56 -3.15
CA ALA A 61 -12.72 -5.31 -3.90
C ALA A 61 -13.53 -4.24 -3.14
N LYS A 62 -14.51 -4.66 -2.32
CA LYS A 62 -15.33 -3.78 -1.48
C LYS A 62 -14.56 -3.10 -0.34
N ASP A 63 -13.42 -3.66 0.06
CA ASP A 63 -12.60 -3.17 1.15
C ASP A 63 -11.47 -2.25 0.67
N LEU A 64 -11.25 -2.18 -0.64
CA LEU A 64 -10.23 -1.35 -1.26
C LEU A 64 -10.65 0.12 -1.32
N PRO A 65 -9.69 1.06 -1.33
CA PRO A 65 -10.00 2.44 -1.71
C PRO A 65 -10.57 2.49 -3.14
N PRO A 66 -11.39 3.51 -3.49
CA PRO A 66 -11.82 3.74 -4.87
C PRO A 66 -10.62 3.79 -5.81
N LYS A 67 -10.76 3.24 -7.03
CA LYS A 67 -9.67 3.26 -8.00
C LYS A 67 -9.22 4.71 -8.24
N GLY A 68 -7.90 4.92 -8.24
CA GLY A 68 -7.26 6.23 -8.28
C GLY A 68 -7.63 7.12 -9.48
N PRO A 69 -7.06 8.35 -9.55
CA PRO A 69 -5.75 8.73 -9.02
C PRO A 69 -5.80 8.90 -7.49
N TYR A 70 -4.95 8.21 -6.74
CA TYR A 70 -4.95 8.24 -5.26
C TYR A 70 -4.46 9.60 -4.71
N LEU A 71 -5.27 10.64 -4.85
CA LEU A 71 -4.91 12.03 -4.52
C LEU A 71 -4.79 12.29 -3.01
N VAL A 72 -5.35 11.40 -2.18
CA VAL A 72 -5.32 11.51 -0.72
C VAL A 72 -4.54 10.35 -0.12
N PRO A 73 -3.77 10.54 0.96
CA PRO A 73 -3.09 9.44 1.65
C PRO A 73 -4.05 8.44 2.28
N LYS A 74 -3.57 7.22 2.54
CA LYS A 74 -4.33 6.16 3.22
C LYS A 74 -5.03 6.61 4.50
N VAL A 75 -4.34 7.42 5.31
CA VAL A 75 -4.86 7.91 6.60
C VAL A 75 -6.17 8.68 6.42
N ALA A 76 -6.19 9.64 5.48
CA ALA A 76 -7.39 10.43 5.19
C ALA A 76 -8.55 9.57 4.64
N TRP A 77 -8.24 8.54 3.85
CA TRP A 77 -9.25 7.59 3.39
C TRP A 77 -9.81 6.73 4.53
N GLN A 78 -8.98 6.27 5.47
CA GLN A 78 -9.42 5.47 6.61
C GLN A 78 -10.33 6.25 7.55
N GLU A 79 -10.00 7.51 7.83
CA GLU A 79 -10.83 8.39 8.67
C GLU A 79 -12.25 8.57 8.10
N ASN A 80 -12.38 8.69 6.78
CA ASN A 80 -13.67 8.83 6.10
C ASN A 80 -14.53 7.55 6.13
N ARG A 81 -13.94 6.38 6.35
CA ARG A 81 -14.68 5.10 6.46
C ARG A 81 -15.30 4.87 7.84
N LEU A 82 -14.84 5.59 8.85
CA LEU A 82 -15.32 5.47 10.23
C LEU A 82 -16.46 6.44 10.56
N ARG A 83 -16.84 7.29 9.60
CA ARG A 83 -17.98 8.21 9.65
C ARG A 83 -19.18 7.59 8.95
#